data_AF-A0A829R7F4-F1
#
_entry.id   AF-A0A829R7F4-F1
#
_cell.length_a   1.000
_cell.length_b   1.000
_cell.length_c   1.000
_cell.angle_alpha   90.00
_cell.angle_beta   90.00
_cell.angle_gamma   90.00
#
_symmetry.space_group_name_H-M   'P 1'
#
loop_
_entity.id
_entity.type
_entity.pdbx_description
1 polymer ?
#
loop_
_entity_poly.entity_id
_entity_poly.type
_entity_poly.pdbx_seq_one_letter_code
_entity_poly.pdbx_strand_id
1 'polypeptide(L)'
;MTKEQFLKQLDKAFSGLPKEEKEELLQYYKEYLASAAHEGENMDQVLQEIGTPEQVAKAYLEANSEVPLEKKAYRGLVVKGWWKRVVINSLFLVGFLLSCLLIIGGMASILFLLVDIWSFKQILLFQIFEMLISIGIVYLSIIGVRQLWQTYIIRKGRFL
;
A
#
# COMPACT_ATOMS: atom_id res chain seq x y z
N MET A 1 39.70 -24.72 -12.24
CA MET A 1 39.14 -25.53 -11.12
C MET A 1 39.72 -26.93 -11.22
N THR A 2 39.90 -27.70 -10.15
CA THR A 2 40.46 -29.07 -10.31
C THR A 2 39.39 -30.06 -10.76
N LYS A 3 39.80 -31.14 -11.45
CA LYS A 3 38.91 -32.24 -11.90
C LYS A 3 38.02 -32.77 -10.76
N GLU A 4 38.61 -32.97 -9.59
CA GLU A 4 37.90 -33.47 -8.41
C GLU A 4 36.86 -32.48 -7.88
N GLN A 5 37.16 -31.18 -7.94
CA GLN A 5 36.21 -30.13 -7.56
C GLN A 5 35.04 -30.06 -8.52
N PHE A 6 35.28 -30.19 -9.83
CA PHE A 6 34.24 -30.22 -10.85
C PHE A 6 33.27 -31.40 -10.63
N LEU A 7 33.79 -32.61 -10.50
CA LEU A 7 32.96 -33.81 -10.29
C LEU A 7 32.16 -33.74 -8.97
N LYS A 8 32.76 -33.18 -7.90
CA LYS A 8 32.06 -33.00 -6.62
C LYS A 8 30.92 -31.97 -6.69
N GLN A 9 31.09 -30.92 -7.47
CA GLN A 9 30.03 -29.93 -7.70
C GLN A 9 28.95 -30.48 -8.65
N LEU A 10 29.34 -31.27 -9.65
CA LEU A 10 28.43 -31.93 -10.58
C LEU A 10 27.55 -32.97 -9.86
N ASP A 11 28.13 -33.74 -8.93
CA ASP A 11 27.40 -34.70 -8.08
C ASP A 11 26.30 -34.01 -7.24
N LYS A 12 26.59 -32.82 -6.71
CA LYS A 12 25.60 -32.00 -5.99
C LYS A 12 24.53 -31.45 -6.93
N ALA A 13 24.93 -30.98 -8.12
CA ALA A 13 24.02 -30.44 -9.11
C ALA A 13 23.04 -31.52 -9.65
N PHE A 14 23.48 -32.78 -9.73
CA PHE A 14 22.66 -33.94 -10.10
C PHE A 14 21.88 -34.59 -8.94
N SER A 15 21.85 -33.98 -7.75
CA SER A 15 21.13 -34.55 -6.59
C SER A 15 19.63 -34.76 -6.79
N GLY A 16 19.02 -34.12 -7.80
CA GLY A 16 17.61 -34.29 -8.17
C GLY A 16 17.32 -35.45 -9.14
N LEU A 17 18.34 -36.16 -9.65
CA LEU A 17 18.18 -37.28 -10.59
C LEU A 17 18.02 -38.63 -9.88
N PRO A 18 17.40 -39.63 -10.53
CA PRO A 18 17.44 -41.03 -10.11
C PRO A 18 18.87 -41.52 -9.92
N LYS A 19 19.06 -42.46 -8.99
CA LYS A 19 20.39 -42.92 -8.57
C LYS A 19 21.16 -43.56 -9.73
N GLU A 20 20.51 -44.40 -10.53
CA GLU A 20 21.16 -45.05 -11.69
C GLU A 20 21.63 -44.02 -12.74
N GLU A 21 20.76 -43.08 -13.13
CA GLU A 21 21.04 -42.05 -14.14
C GLU A 21 22.15 -41.09 -13.68
N LYS A 22 22.15 -40.74 -12.39
CA LYS A 22 23.20 -39.94 -11.78
C LYS A 22 24.57 -40.64 -11.82
N GLU A 23 24.63 -41.93 -11.48
CA GLU A 23 25.88 -42.70 -11.46
C GLU A 23 26.46 -42.83 -12.88
N GLU A 24 25.60 -43.09 -13.87
CA GLU A 24 25.98 -43.19 -15.28
C GLU A 24 26.55 -41.87 -15.83
N LEU A 25 25.88 -40.74 -15.56
CA LEU A 25 26.35 -39.41 -15.98
C LEU A 25 27.67 -39.03 -15.31
N LEU A 26 27.82 -39.29 -14.01
CA LEU A 26 29.07 -39.01 -13.30
C LEU A 26 30.21 -39.87 -13.84
N GLN A 27 29.94 -41.12 -14.20
CA GLN A 27 30.93 -42.00 -14.80
C GLN A 27 31.36 -41.50 -16.18
N TYR A 28 30.42 -41.09 -17.03
CA TYR A 28 30.70 -40.52 -18.34
C TYR A 28 31.64 -39.31 -18.26
N TYR A 29 31.33 -38.32 -17.41
CA TYR A 29 32.19 -37.14 -17.26
C TYR A 29 33.54 -37.46 -16.59
N LYS A 30 33.59 -38.47 -15.72
CA LYS A 30 34.83 -38.92 -15.09
C LYS A 30 35.78 -39.55 -16.11
N GLU A 31 35.24 -40.36 -17.03
CA GLU A 31 35.98 -40.97 -18.14
C GLU A 31 36.43 -39.91 -19.15
N TYR A 32 35.54 -38.99 -19.53
CA TYR A 32 35.88 -37.86 -20.42
C TYR A 32 37.05 -37.02 -19.88
N LEU A 33 36.98 -36.60 -18.61
CA LEU A 33 38.05 -35.86 -17.94
C LEU A 33 39.29 -36.72 -17.64
N ALA A 34 39.23 -38.05 -17.77
CA ALA A 34 40.39 -38.92 -17.67
C ALA A 34 41.12 -39.03 -19.01
N SER A 35 40.36 -39.15 -20.11
CA SER A 35 40.91 -39.17 -21.47
C SER A 35 41.62 -37.86 -21.82
N ALA A 36 41.01 -36.71 -21.52
CA ALA A 36 41.63 -35.41 -21.77
C ALA A 36 42.94 -35.22 -20.98
N ALA A 37 43.02 -35.77 -19.76
CA ALA A 37 44.24 -35.77 -18.97
C ALA A 37 45.33 -36.70 -19.54
N HIS A 38 44.93 -37.81 -20.16
CA HIS A 38 45.84 -38.76 -20.81
C HIS A 38 46.38 -38.24 -22.15
N GLU A 39 45.58 -37.49 -22.89
CA GLU A 39 45.96 -36.87 -24.18
C GLU A 39 46.85 -35.62 -23.99
N GLY A 40 47.07 -35.19 -22.75
CA GLY A 40 47.93 -34.05 -22.44
C GLY A 40 47.25 -32.69 -22.68
N GLU A 41 45.91 -32.68 -22.78
CA GLU A 41 45.14 -31.45 -22.95
C GLU A 41 45.17 -30.60 -21.69
N ASN A 42 45.06 -29.29 -21.87
CA ASN A 42 45.00 -28.37 -20.74
C ASN A 42 43.65 -28.49 -20.04
N MET A 43 43.65 -29.02 -18.82
CA MET A 43 42.45 -29.23 -18.01
C MET A 43 41.59 -27.96 -17.84
N ASP A 44 42.20 -26.77 -17.76
CA ASP A 44 41.43 -25.52 -17.66
C ASP A 44 40.70 -25.15 -18.96
N GLN A 45 41.24 -25.55 -20.13
CA GLN A 45 40.57 -25.37 -21.42
C GLN A 45 39.40 -26.36 -21.56
N VAL A 46 39.62 -27.62 -21.22
CA VAL A 46 38.58 -28.67 -21.23
C VAL A 46 37.41 -28.29 -20.31
N LEU A 47 37.71 -27.77 -19.12
CA LEU A 47 36.69 -27.31 -18.18
C LEU A 47 35.96 -26.03 -18.65
N GLN A 48 36.61 -25.18 -19.46
CA GLN A 48 35.94 -24.06 -20.12
C GLN A 48 35.00 -24.52 -21.23
N GLU A 49 35.37 -25.55 -21.99
CA GLU A 49 34.56 -26.10 -23.08
C GLU A 49 33.29 -26.81 -22.56
N ILE A 50 33.41 -27.57 -21.47
CA ILE A 50 32.26 -28.24 -20.84
C ILE A 50 31.34 -27.23 -20.12
N GLY A 51 31.92 -26.12 -19.62
CA GLY A 51 31.20 -25.13 -18.83
C GLY A 51 31.14 -25.46 -17.33
N THR A 52 30.28 -24.76 -16.58
CA THR A 52 30.17 -24.99 -15.13
C THR A 52 29.31 -26.22 -14.81
N PRO A 53 29.59 -26.94 -13.69
CA PRO A 53 28.81 -28.12 -13.28
C PRO A 53 27.30 -27.86 -13.17
N GLU A 54 26.94 -26.66 -12.74
CA GLU A 54 25.56 -26.21 -12.59
C GLU A 54 24.87 -25.99 -13.95
N GLN A 55 25.59 -25.45 -14.93
CA GLN A 55 25.08 -25.29 -16.30
C GLN A 55 24.86 -26.63 -16.98
N VAL A 56 25.80 -27.56 -16.84
CA VAL A 56 25.69 -28.93 -17.39
C VAL A 56 24.48 -29.65 -16.81
N ALA A 57 24.34 -29.63 -15.48
CA ALA A 57 23.21 -30.27 -14.82
C ALA A 57 21.87 -29.63 -15.23
N LYS A 58 21.82 -28.30 -15.30
CA LYS A 58 20.62 -27.57 -15.73
C LYS A 58 20.26 -27.87 -17.19
N ALA A 59 21.22 -27.92 -18.09
CA ALA A 59 21.00 -28.24 -19.50
C ALA A 59 20.46 -29.66 -19.68
N TYR A 60 21.03 -30.63 -18.94
CA TYR A 60 20.55 -32.01 -18.93
C TYR A 60 19.11 -32.10 -18.40
N LEU A 61 18.83 -31.45 -17.27
CA LEU A 61 17.48 -31.40 -16.69
C LEU A 61 16.48 -30.70 -17.60
N GLU A 62 16.87 -29.65 -18.31
CA GLU A 62 15.99 -28.97 -19.27
C GLU A 62 15.71 -29.85 -20.50
N ALA A 63 16.71 -30.56 -21.01
CA ALA A 63 16.60 -31.47 -22.15
C ALA A 63 15.77 -32.73 -21.84
N ASN A 64 15.94 -33.31 -20.64
CA ASN A 64 15.20 -34.49 -20.17
C ASN A 64 13.92 -34.16 -19.40
N SER A 65 13.62 -32.88 -19.14
CA SER A 65 12.34 -32.52 -18.54
C SER A 65 11.21 -32.75 -19.55
N GLU A 66 10.50 -33.88 -19.42
CA GLU A 66 9.23 -34.17 -20.10
C GLU A 66 8.08 -33.23 -19.65
N VAL A 67 8.38 -31.98 -19.27
CA VAL A 67 7.33 -30.99 -19.07
C VAL A 67 7.01 -30.44 -20.46
N PRO A 68 5.87 -30.81 -21.07
CA PRO A 68 5.54 -30.35 -22.41
C PRO A 68 5.60 -28.81 -22.43
N LEU A 69 6.32 -28.26 -23.41
CA LEU A 69 6.51 -26.81 -23.58
C LEU A 69 5.16 -26.06 -23.53
N GLU A 70 4.10 -26.71 -24.01
CA GLU A 70 2.71 -26.27 -23.90
C GLU A 70 2.26 -26.00 -22.46
N LYS A 71 2.61 -26.85 -21.48
CA LYS A 71 2.24 -26.64 -20.06
C LYS A 71 2.98 -25.47 -19.41
N LYS A 72 4.23 -25.19 -19.82
CA LYS A 72 4.97 -24.00 -19.34
C LYS A 72 4.37 -22.72 -19.94
N ALA A 73 4.08 -22.71 -21.24
CA ALA A 73 3.43 -21.58 -21.92
C ALA A 73 2.01 -21.32 -21.38
N TYR A 74 1.22 -22.37 -21.18
CA TYR A 74 -0.12 -22.28 -20.61
C TYR A 74 -0.11 -21.69 -19.20
N ARG A 75 0.80 -22.13 -18.32
CA ARG A 75 0.95 -21.54 -16.98
C ARG A 75 1.23 -20.04 -17.02
N GLY A 76 2.11 -19.60 -17.91
CA GLY A 76 2.41 -18.17 -18.10
C GLY A 76 1.18 -17.35 -18.50
N LEU A 77 0.36 -17.87 -19.41
CA LEU A 77 -0.88 -17.23 -19.85
C LEU A 77 -1.95 -17.17 -18.76
N VAL A 78 -2.12 -18.25 -18.00
CA VAL A 78 -3.10 -18.33 -16.90
C VAL A 78 -2.74 -17.37 -15.77
N VAL A 79 -1.47 -17.27 -15.39
CA VAL A 79 -0.98 -16.32 -14.38
C VAL A 79 -1.21 -14.88 -14.84
N LYS A 80 -0.90 -14.57 -16.09
CA LYS A 80 -1.09 -13.22 -16.66
C LYS A 80 -2.58 -12.84 -16.73
N GLY A 81 -3.46 -13.78 -17.07
CA GLY A 81 -4.91 -13.58 -17.09
C GLY A 81 -5.53 -13.43 -15.70
N TRP A 82 -4.99 -14.13 -14.69
CA TRP A 82 -5.39 -13.97 -13.30
C TRP A 82 -5.00 -12.58 -12.77
N TRP A 83 -3.76 -12.15 -12.99
CA TRP A 83 -3.30 -10.81 -12.61
C TRP A 83 -4.13 -9.69 -13.22
N LYS A 84 -4.48 -9.79 -14.52
CA LYS A 84 -5.38 -8.81 -15.15
C LYS A 84 -6.73 -8.72 -14.44
N ARG A 85 -7.33 -9.86 -14.06
CA ARG A 85 -8.61 -9.90 -13.33
C ARG A 85 -8.49 -9.29 -11.94
N VAL A 86 -7.42 -9.60 -11.21
CA VAL A 86 -7.15 -9.04 -9.88
C VAL A 86 -6.98 -7.53 -9.95
N VAL A 87 -6.18 -7.02 -10.89
CA VAL A 87 -5.96 -5.57 -11.06
C VAL A 87 -7.27 -4.86 -11.38
N ILE A 88 -8.06 -5.36 -12.33
CA ILE A 88 -9.35 -4.75 -12.69
C ILE A 88 -10.29 -4.74 -11.47
N ASN A 89 -10.46 -5.87 -10.78
CA ASN A 89 -11.37 -5.95 -9.63
C ASN A 89 -10.90 -5.06 -8.47
N SER A 90 -9.58 -4.97 -8.25
CA SER A 90 -9.01 -4.10 -7.22
C SER A 90 -9.24 -2.62 -7.52
N LEU A 91 -9.14 -2.21 -8.78
CA LEU A 91 -9.42 -0.83 -9.21
C LEU A 91 -10.88 -0.44 -8.97
N PHE A 92 -11.81 -1.34 -9.27
CA PHE A 92 -13.23 -1.14 -8.96
C PHE A 92 -13.49 -1.02 -7.47
N LEU A 93 -12.85 -1.87 -6.65
CA LEU A 93 -13.01 -1.83 -5.20
C LEU A 93 -12.50 -0.52 -4.60
N VAL A 94 -11.31 -0.07 -5.02
CA VAL A 94 -10.74 1.21 -4.58
C VAL A 94 -11.61 2.38 -5.04
N GLY A 95 -12.07 2.37 -6.29
CA GLY A 95 -12.99 3.40 -6.80
C GLY A 95 -14.31 3.46 -6.02
N PHE A 96 -14.87 2.31 -5.67
CA PHE A 96 -16.08 2.21 -4.85
C PHE A 96 -15.86 2.78 -3.44
N LEU A 97 -14.75 2.43 -2.79
CA LEU A 97 -14.41 2.97 -1.47
C LEU A 97 -14.22 4.50 -1.49
N LEU A 98 -13.56 5.04 -2.52
CA LEU A 98 -13.41 6.48 -2.70
C LEU A 98 -14.77 7.17 -2.92
N SER A 99 -15.66 6.56 -3.71
CA SER A 99 -17.02 7.08 -3.90
C SER A 99 -17.81 7.11 -2.59
N CYS A 100 -17.77 6.03 -1.79
CA CYS A 100 -18.38 6.00 -0.46
C CYS A 100 -17.81 7.09 0.46
N LEU A 101 -16.48 7.30 0.45
CA LEU A 101 -15.84 8.35 1.25
C LEU A 101 -16.36 9.74 0.86
N LEU A 102 -16.49 10.02 -0.44
CA LEU A 102 -17.03 11.29 -0.93
C LEU A 102 -18.50 11.48 -0.53
N ILE A 103 -19.32 10.43 -0.61
CA ILE A 103 -20.73 10.50 -0.20
C ILE A 103 -20.84 10.77 1.31
N ILE A 104 -20.07 10.05 2.13
CA ILE A 104 -20.05 10.25 3.58
C ILE A 104 -19.56 11.67 3.92
N GLY A 105 -18.49 12.13 3.28
CA GLY A 105 -17.98 13.50 3.45
C GLY A 105 -18.97 14.57 3.01
N GLY A 106 -19.70 14.35 1.92
CA GLY A 106 -20.79 15.21 1.46
C GLY A 106 -21.94 15.26 2.46
N MET A 107 -22.35 14.10 2.99
CA MET A 107 -23.41 13.99 3.98
C MET A 107 -23.02 14.67 5.31
N ALA A 108 -21.78 14.48 5.76
CA ALA A 108 -21.24 15.19 6.92
C ALA A 108 -21.23 16.70 6.70
N SER A 109 -20.81 17.17 5.52
CA SER A 109 -20.83 18.59 5.16
C SER A 109 -22.23 19.20 5.22
N ILE A 110 -23.25 18.48 4.73
CA ILE A 110 -24.65 18.94 4.81
C ILE A 110 -25.11 19.04 6.28
N LEU A 111 -24.74 18.07 7.13
CA LEU A 111 -25.05 18.11 8.55
C LEU A 111 -24.39 19.31 9.25
N PHE A 112 -23.12 19.61 8.94
CA PHE A 112 -22.44 20.79 9.46
C PHE A 112 -23.17 22.08 9.07
N LEU A 113 -23.59 22.22 7.80
CA LEU A 113 -24.36 23.38 7.36
C LEU A 113 -25.68 23.55 8.12
N LEU A 114 -26.38 22.46 8.45
CA LEU A 114 -27.60 22.52 9.25
C LEU A 114 -27.33 22.99 10.68
N VAL A 115 -26.24 22.53 11.29
CA VAL A 115 -25.79 22.98 12.61
C VAL A 115 -25.41 24.46 12.58
N ASP A 116 -24.73 24.93 11.52
CA ASP A 116 -24.38 26.33 11.34
C ASP A 116 -25.64 27.21 11.20
N ILE A 117 -26.62 26.80 10.39
CA ILE A 117 -27.88 27.54 10.24
C ILE A 117 -28.61 27.65 11.59
N TRP A 118 -28.65 26.57 12.37
CA TRP A 118 -29.29 26.58 13.68
C TRP A 118 -28.54 27.47 14.68
N SER A 119 -27.21 27.40 14.70
CA SER A 119 -26.35 28.22 15.56
C SER A 119 -26.50 29.71 15.23
N PHE A 120 -26.58 30.07 13.95
CA PHE A 120 -26.75 31.45 13.50
C PHE A 120 -28.09 32.06 13.99
N LYS A 121 -29.16 31.26 14.03
CA LYS A 121 -30.46 31.71 14.59
C LYS A 121 -30.35 32.06 16.07
N GLN A 122 -29.57 31.30 16.85
CA GLN A 122 -29.39 31.56 18.28
C GLN A 122 -28.66 32.89 18.52
N ILE A 123 -27.64 33.21 17.71
CA ILE A 123 -26.90 34.48 17.80
C ILE A 123 -27.83 35.67 17.54
N LEU A 124 -28.69 35.61 16.52
CA LEU A 124 -29.65 36.67 16.21
C LEU A 124 -30.67 36.89 17.35
N LEU A 125 -31.18 35.81 17.94
CA LEU A 125 -32.09 35.90 19.09
C LEU A 125 -31.39 36.54 20.30
N PHE A 126 -30.15 36.15 20.56
CA PHE A 126 -29.35 36.74 21.63
C PHE A 126 -29.10 38.24 21.40
N GLN A 127 -28.82 38.65 20.16
CA GLN A 127 -28.61 40.06 19.81
C GLN A 127 -29.88 40.91 19.96
N ILE A 128 -31.05 40.38 19.57
CA ILE A 128 -32.33 41.06 19.81
C ILE A 128 -32.60 41.19 21.32
N PHE A 129 -32.33 40.12 22.08
CA PHE A 129 -32.50 40.12 23.53
C PHE A 129 -31.60 41.15 24.22
N GLU A 130 -30.34 41.23 23.81
CA GLU A 130 -29.38 42.24 24.29
C GLU A 130 -29.85 43.66 23.99
N MET A 131 -30.38 43.90 22.78
CA MET A 131 -30.94 45.19 22.40
C MET A 131 -32.12 45.58 23.31
N LEU A 132 -33.04 44.67 23.59
CA LEU A 132 -34.18 44.91 24.48
C LEU A 132 -33.73 45.23 25.92
N ILE A 133 -32.76 44.50 26.44
CA ILE A 133 -32.18 44.80 27.77
C ILE A 133 -31.56 46.19 27.78
N SER A 134 -30.80 46.55 26.76
CA SER A 134 -30.16 47.87 26.69
C SER A 134 -31.19 49.00 26.68
N ILE A 135 -32.30 48.84 25.92
CA ILE A 135 -33.42 49.79 25.91
C ILE A 135 -34.06 49.89 27.30
N GLY A 136 -34.25 48.76 27.98
CA GLY A 136 -34.78 48.70 29.34
C GLY A 136 -33.90 49.45 30.35
N ILE A 137 -32.57 49.27 30.28
CA ILE A 137 -31.62 49.96 31.14
C ILE A 137 -31.66 51.47 30.91
N VAL A 138 -31.70 51.91 29.65
CA VAL A 138 -31.82 53.33 29.29
C VAL A 138 -33.13 53.90 29.84
N TYR A 139 -34.24 53.19 29.69
CA TYR A 139 -35.55 53.62 30.20
C TYR A 139 -35.55 53.76 31.74
N LEU A 140 -35.02 52.78 32.46
CA LEU A 140 -34.88 52.84 33.92
C LEU A 140 -33.97 53.99 34.36
N SER A 141 -32.90 54.24 33.62
CA SER A 141 -31.99 55.36 33.87
C SER A 141 -32.71 56.70 33.72
N ILE A 142 -33.54 56.87 32.69
CA ILE A 142 -34.35 58.09 32.48
C ILE A 142 -35.34 58.28 33.63
N ILE A 143 -36.04 57.23 34.05
CA ILE A 143 -36.96 57.29 35.21
C ILE A 143 -36.20 57.69 36.47
N GLY A 144 -35.05 57.06 36.73
CA GLY A 144 -34.22 57.37 37.89
C GLY A 144 -33.79 58.84 37.91
N VAL A 145 -33.30 59.37 36.79
CA VAL A 145 -32.94 60.79 36.67
C VAL A 145 -34.15 61.70 36.89
N ARG A 146 -35.30 61.38 36.28
CA ARG A 146 -36.53 62.15 36.46
C ARG A 146 -36.98 62.19 37.92
N GLN A 147 -36.94 61.05 38.62
CA GLN A 147 -37.32 60.96 40.02
C GLN A 147 -36.36 61.78 40.91
N LEU A 148 -35.06 61.67 40.68
CA LEU A 148 -34.06 62.48 41.39
C LEU A 148 -34.31 63.98 41.16
N TRP A 149 -34.56 64.40 39.92
CA TRP A 149 -34.87 65.79 39.59
C TRP A 149 -36.13 66.31 40.29
N GLN A 150 -37.20 65.51 40.34
CA GLN A 150 -38.40 65.86 41.10
C GLN A 150 -38.11 66.01 42.59
N THR A 151 -37.37 65.08 43.20
CA THR A 151 -37.01 65.19 44.63
C THR A 151 -36.14 66.42 44.90
N TYR A 152 -35.24 66.78 43.98
CA TYR A 152 -34.41 67.97 44.07
C TYR A 152 -35.26 69.25 44.03
N ILE A 153 -36.20 69.36 43.10
CA ILE A 153 -37.11 70.53 43.02
C ILE A 153 -37.98 70.65 44.27
N ILE A 154 -38.58 69.56 44.74
CA ILE A 154 -39.42 69.56 45.95
C ILE A 154 -38.62 69.99 47.18
N ARG A 155 -37.36 69.56 47.30
CA ARG A 155 -36.47 70.01 48.38
C ARG A 155 -36.11 71.48 48.23
N LYS A 156 -35.71 71.93 47.03
CA LYS A 156 -35.33 73.32 46.77
C LYS A 156 -36.48 74.31 47.03
N GLY A 157 -37.70 73.98 46.64
CA GLY A 157 -38.89 74.79 46.90
C GLY A 157 -39.32 74.85 48.37
N ARG A 158 -38.70 74.05 49.26
CA ARG A 158 -38.93 74.09 50.71
C ARG A 158 -37.97 75.03 51.46
N PHE A 159 -36.94 75.53 50.78
CA PHE A 159 -35.89 76.41 51.34
C PHE A 159 -35.91 77.84 50.74
N LEU A 160 -36.93 78.15 49.93
CA LEU A 160 -37.28 79.48 49.44
C LEU A 160 -38.59 79.89 50.09
#